data_AF-A0AAD7US13-F1
#
_entry.id   AF-A0AAD7US13-F1
#
_cell.length_a   1.000
_cell.length_b   1.000
_cell.length_c   1.000
_cell.angle_alpha   90.00
_cell.angle_beta   90.00
_cell.angle_gamma   90.00
#
_symmetry.space_group_name_H-M   'P 1'
#
loop_
_entity.id
_entity.type
_entity.pdbx_description
1 polymer ?
#
loop_
_entity_poly.entity_id
_entity_poly.type
_entity_poly.pdbx_seq_one_letter_code
_entity_poly.pdbx_strand_id
1 'polypeptide(L)'
;MDHGGHGGHVGHGDMPAATCNMNMLFNWQIEDTCIVFEWWHIRTAYGFWGSCLVVFAIAAGYEFLRVKSNNIDQLWNEARAKRGEQGLLANDGPLLRGQSPRLTTQQEIIRSALYAVLVGISFWLMLVFMTYNGYLMLSVVLGAGVGHFAFGQGHLTADRSIQCH
;
A
#
# COMPACT_ATOMS: atom_id res chain seq x y z
N MET A 1 32.35 -44.58 -45.61
CA MET A 1 31.38 -44.13 -44.60
C MET A 1 32.11 -43.13 -43.73
N ASP A 2 32.03 -41.85 -44.12
CA ASP A 2 32.66 -40.74 -43.42
C ASP A 2 31.77 -40.25 -42.28
N HIS A 3 32.33 -40.13 -41.08
CA HIS A 3 31.68 -39.48 -39.94
C HIS A 3 32.24 -38.06 -39.79
N GLY A 4 31.47 -37.07 -40.27
CA GLY A 4 31.76 -35.65 -40.10
C GLY A 4 31.36 -35.16 -38.70
N GLY A 5 32.27 -34.46 -38.04
CA GLY A 5 32.07 -33.86 -36.73
C GLY A 5 31.48 -32.45 -36.76
N HIS A 6 30.84 -32.08 -35.64
CA HIS A 6 30.58 -30.73 -35.13
C HIS A 6 30.31 -30.92 -33.63
N GLY A 7 30.75 -30.14 -32.66
CA GLY A 7 31.34 -28.81 -32.58
C GLY A 7 31.05 -28.37 -31.15
N GLY A 8 32.08 -27.98 -30.39
CA GLY A 8 31.98 -27.75 -28.95
C GLY A 8 31.01 -26.63 -28.59
N HIS A 9 30.30 -26.82 -27.48
CA HIS A 9 29.69 -25.71 -26.75
C HIS A 9 30.37 -25.55 -25.39
N VAL A 10 30.82 -24.31 -25.24
CA VAL A 10 31.62 -23.70 -24.18
C VAL A 10 30.80 -23.63 -22.90
N GLY A 11 31.47 -23.85 -21.76
CA GLY A 11 30.86 -23.87 -20.43
C GLY A 11 30.12 -22.58 -20.08
N HIS A 12 28.94 -22.76 -19.50
CA HIS A 12 28.37 -21.81 -18.57
C HIS A 12 28.72 -22.29 -17.16
N GLY A 13 29.54 -21.50 -16.46
CA GLY A 13 29.68 -21.64 -15.02
C GLY A 13 28.36 -21.25 -14.39
N ASP A 14 27.58 -22.25 -13.99
CA ASP A 14 26.44 -22.07 -13.11
C ASP A 14 26.97 -21.58 -11.76
N MET A 15 26.95 -20.26 -11.57
CA MET A 15 26.89 -19.71 -10.22
C MET A 15 25.69 -20.35 -9.53
N PRO A 16 25.79 -20.75 -8.24
CA PRO A 16 24.62 -21.25 -7.52
C PRO A 16 23.63 -20.09 -7.39
N ALA A 17 22.71 -19.99 -8.35
CA ALA A 17 21.53 -19.16 -8.25
C ALA A 17 20.87 -19.54 -6.92
N ALA A 18 20.69 -18.55 -6.05
CA ALA A 18 20.06 -18.75 -4.75
C ALA A 18 18.67 -19.36 -5.00
N THR A 19 18.53 -20.67 -4.75
CA THR A 19 17.29 -21.39 -5.00
C THR A 19 16.27 -20.95 -3.95
N CYS A 20 15.39 -20.02 -4.31
CA CYS A 20 14.22 -19.69 -3.49
C CYS A 20 13.36 -20.94 -3.38
N ASN A 21 13.15 -21.47 -2.16
CA ASN A 21 12.27 -22.62 -1.97
C ASN A 21 10.80 -22.17 -2.04
N MET A 22 10.17 -22.34 -3.20
CA MET A 22 8.77 -21.98 -3.44
C MET A 22 7.85 -23.15 -3.03
N ASN A 23 7.65 -23.32 -1.72
CA ASN A 23 6.62 -24.23 -1.24
C ASN A 23 5.23 -23.62 -1.48
N MET A 24 4.43 -24.23 -2.36
CA MET A 24 3.02 -23.83 -2.62
C MET A 24 2.04 -24.30 -1.53
N LEU A 25 2.56 -24.71 -0.36
CA LEU A 25 1.81 -25.16 0.82
C LEU A 25 2.26 -24.30 2.00
N PHE A 26 1.32 -23.91 2.86
CA PHE A 26 1.57 -23.09 4.05
C PHE A 26 2.78 -23.60 4.85
N ASN A 27 3.80 -22.74 4.99
CA ASN A 27 5.09 -23.15 5.54
C ASN A 27 5.59 -22.18 6.63
N TRP A 28 6.31 -22.73 7.60
CA TRP A 28 6.94 -22.01 8.71
C TRP A 28 8.48 -22.01 8.59
N GLN A 29 9.02 -22.18 7.39
CA GLN A 29 10.46 -22.10 7.18
C GLN A 29 10.96 -20.65 7.31
N ILE A 30 12.08 -20.52 8.03
CA ILE A 30 12.75 -19.24 8.35
C ILE A 30 13.95 -19.03 7.40
N GLU A 31 14.41 -20.07 6.69
CA GLU A 31 15.58 -20.05 5.79
C GLU A 31 15.17 -20.06 4.30
N ASP A 32 15.88 -19.28 3.47
CA ASP A 32 15.81 -19.20 2.00
C ASP A 32 14.45 -18.84 1.37
N THR A 33 13.69 -17.94 1.99
CA THR A 33 12.45 -17.37 1.41
C THR A 33 12.70 -16.01 0.76
N CYS A 34 12.29 -15.91 -0.51
CA CYS A 34 12.29 -14.66 -1.29
C CYS A 34 10.93 -13.99 -1.13
N ILE A 35 10.88 -12.78 -0.53
CA ILE A 35 9.62 -12.16 -0.09
C ILE A 35 8.85 -11.48 -1.24
N VAL A 36 9.52 -10.75 -2.13
CA VAL A 36 8.87 -10.09 -3.30
C VAL A 36 9.80 -10.01 -4.52
N PHE A 37 11.10 -9.81 -4.30
CA PHE A 37 12.12 -9.77 -5.35
C PHE A 37 13.27 -10.70 -4.99
N GLU A 38 13.93 -11.31 -5.98
CA GLU A 38 15.11 -12.17 -5.79
C GLU A 38 16.27 -11.44 -5.10
N TRP A 39 16.29 -10.10 -5.15
CA TRP A 39 17.31 -9.29 -4.49
C TRP A 39 17.09 -9.08 -2.99
N TRP A 40 15.87 -9.33 -2.47
CA TRP A 40 15.58 -9.31 -1.03
C TRP A 40 15.70 -10.73 -0.45
N HIS A 41 16.86 -11.36 -0.65
CA HIS A 41 17.14 -12.72 -0.16
C HIS A 41 17.68 -12.69 1.27
N ILE A 42 16.95 -13.30 2.19
CA ILE A 42 17.28 -13.31 3.61
C ILE A 42 18.03 -14.60 3.93
N ARG A 43 19.35 -14.50 4.12
CA ARG A 43 20.20 -15.64 4.51
C ARG A 43 20.37 -15.82 6.01
N THR A 44 19.78 -14.94 6.83
CA THR A 44 19.97 -14.95 8.29
C THR A 44 18.66 -14.76 9.03
N ALA A 45 18.50 -15.41 10.19
CA ALA A 45 17.34 -15.28 11.06
C ALA A 45 17.06 -13.82 11.47
N TYR A 46 18.10 -13.01 11.68
CA TYR A 46 17.95 -11.58 11.97
C TYR A 46 17.38 -10.78 10.79
N GLY A 47 17.81 -11.08 9.57
CA GLY A 47 17.23 -10.47 8.37
C GLY A 47 15.75 -10.83 8.20
N PHE A 48 15.34 -12.02 8.65
CA PHE A 48 13.96 -12.48 8.58
C PHE A 48 13.05 -11.68 9.51
N TRP A 49 13.42 -11.59 10.79
CA TRP A 49 12.70 -10.77 11.77
C TRP A 49 12.69 -9.29 11.39
N GLY A 50 13.79 -8.80 10.80
CA GLY A 50 13.85 -7.45 10.23
C GLY A 50 12.80 -7.24 9.14
N SER A 51 12.66 -8.18 8.20
CA SER A 51 11.64 -8.11 7.16
C SER A 51 10.22 -8.24 7.70
N CYS A 52 9.98 -9.10 8.69
CA CYS A 52 8.69 -9.16 9.39
C CYS A 52 8.32 -7.80 10.00
N LEU A 53 9.27 -7.11 10.64
CA LEU A 53 9.06 -5.78 11.20
C LEU A 53 8.75 -4.74 10.11
N VAL A 54 9.46 -4.79 8.98
CA VAL A 54 9.20 -3.89 7.84
C VAL A 54 7.81 -4.13 7.25
N VAL A 55 7.43 -5.38 7.01
CA VAL A 55 6.09 -5.74 6.51
C VAL A 55 5.00 -5.30 7.50
N PHE A 56 5.22 -5.52 8.80
CA PHE A 56 4.33 -5.05 9.86
C PHE A 56 4.17 -3.51 9.81
N ALA A 57 5.27 -2.76 9.71
CA ALA A 57 5.25 -1.31 9.64
C ALA A 57 4.54 -0.79 8.38
N ILE A 58 4.74 -1.44 7.22
CA ILE A 58 4.03 -1.12 5.98
C ILE A 58 2.53 -1.40 6.13
N ALA A 59 2.14 -2.53 6.72
CA ALA A 59 0.73 -2.87 6.95
C ALA A 59 0.05 -1.89 7.92
N ALA A 60 0.72 -1.50 9.00
CA ALA A 60 0.21 -0.46 9.91
C ALA A 60 0.12 0.91 9.23
N GLY A 61 1.14 1.27 8.44
CA GLY A 61 1.19 2.51 7.67
C GLY A 61 0.14 2.58 6.57
N TYR A 62 -0.23 1.45 5.96
CA TYR A 62 -1.32 1.36 5.00
C TYR A 62 -2.65 1.79 5.61
N GLU A 63 -2.98 1.29 6.81
CA GLU A 63 -4.23 1.67 7.48
C GLU A 63 -4.21 3.14 7.92
N PHE A 64 -3.05 3.65 8.36
CA PHE A 64 -2.87 5.08 8.62
C PHE A 64 -3.13 5.94 7.38
N LEU A 65 -2.53 5.58 6.24
CA LEU A 65 -2.71 6.29 4.97
C LEU A 65 -4.16 6.21 4.49
N ARG A 66 -4.83 5.06 4.67
CA ARG A 66 -6.24 4.88 4.33
C ARG A 66 -7.15 5.81 5.13
N VAL A 67 -6.99 5.87 6.45
CA VAL A 67 -7.78 6.77 7.32
C VAL A 67 -7.53 8.22 6.94
N LYS A 68 -6.27 8.60 6.74
CA LYS A 68 -5.92 9.96 6.37
C LYS A 68 -6.48 10.35 5.00
N SER A 69 -6.40 9.47 4.02
CA SER A 69 -6.97 9.68 2.68
C SER A 69 -8.49 9.88 2.76
N ASN A 70 -9.19 9.07 3.55
CA ASN A 70 -10.63 9.18 3.73
C ASN A 70 -11.03 10.48 4.43
N ASN A 71 -10.31 10.87 5.50
CA ASN A 71 -10.58 12.12 6.22
C ASN A 71 -10.36 13.34 5.32
N ILE A 72 -9.24 13.35 4.60
CA ILE A 72 -8.92 14.38 3.62
C ILE A 72 -10.07 14.46 2.61
N ASP A 73 -10.46 13.35 2.00
CA ASP A 73 -11.55 13.28 1.03
C ASP A 73 -12.89 13.81 1.57
N GLN A 74 -13.25 13.49 2.82
CA GLN A 74 -14.46 14.00 3.47
C GLN A 74 -14.42 15.53 3.60
N LEU A 75 -13.32 16.09 4.12
CA LEU A 75 -13.14 17.54 4.26
C LEU A 75 -13.24 18.26 2.90
N TRP A 76 -12.63 17.71 1.85
CA TRP A 76 -12.74 18.27 0.50
C TRP A 76 -14.15 18.17 -0.08
N ASN A 77 -14.87 17.08 0.21
CA ASN A 77 -16.24 16.88 -0.28
C ASN A 77 -17.20 17.86 0.39
N GLU A 78 -17.05 18.11 1.69
CA GLU A 78 -17.84 19.11 2.42
C GLU A 78 -17.54 20.53 1.93
N ALA A 79 -16.26 20.86 1.71
CA ALA A 79 -15.86 22.15 1.13
C ALA A 79 -16.43 22.36 -0.29
N ARG A 80 -16.51 21.29 -1.08
CA ARG A 80 -17.17 21.30 -2.40
C ARG A 80 -18.68 21.48 -2.30
N ALA A 81 -19.34 20.80 -1.36
CA ALA A 81 -20.79 20.91 -1.15
C ALA A 81 -21.21 22.34 -0.77
N LYS A 82 -20.54 22.96 0.21
CA LYS A 82 -20.82 24.35 0.63
C LYS A 82 -20.63 25.36 -0.49
N ARG A 83 -19.61 25.16 -1.34
CA ARG A 83 -19.39 26.00 -2.52
C ARG A 83 -20.47 25.78 -3.59
N GLY A 84 -20.93 24.56 -3.79
CA GLY A 84 -22.02 24.22 -4.71
C GLY A 84 -23.32 24.94 -4.35
N GLU A 85 -23.69 24.94 -3.07
CA GLU A 85 -24.86 25.68 -2.57
C GLU A 85 -24.73 27.20 -2.74
N GLN A 86 -23.56 27.79 -2.46
CA GLN A 86 -23.32 29.22 -2.71
C GLN A 86 -23.47 29.59 -4.19
N GLY A 87 -23.12 28.69 -5.11
CA GLY A 87 -23.33 28.87 -6.55
C GLY A 87 -24.80 28.86 -6.97
N LEU A 88 -25.66 28.12 -6.25
CA LEU A 88 -27.11 28.11 -6.48
C LEU A 88 -27.82 29.35 -5.90
N LEU A 89 -27.38 29.84 -4.74
CA LEU A 89 -27.95 31.03 -4.10
C LEU A 89 -27.51 32.35 -4.77
N ALA A 90 -26.39 32.37 -5.48
CA ALA A 90 -25.90 33.55 -6.21
C ALA A 90 -26.59 33.79 -7.58
N ASN A 91 -27.69 33.08 -7.88
CA ASN A 91 -28.39 33.13 -9.17
C ASN A 91 -29.24 34.40 -9.41
N ASP A 92 -29.02 35.49 -8.67
CA ASP A 92 -29.66 36.80 -8.90
C ASP A 92 -28.78 37.81 -9.67
N GLY A 93 -27.67 37.38 -10.30
CA GLY A 93 -26.78 38.27 -11.06
C GLY A 93 -26.11 37.63 -12.27
N PRO A 94 -26.48 37.97 -13.52
CA PRO A 94 -25.97 37.29 -14.71
C PRO A 94 -24.50 37.59 -15.09
N LEU A 95 -23.78 38.47 -14.39
CA LEU A 95 -22.47 38.97 -14.87
C LEU A 95 -21.22 38.51 -14.10
N LEU A 96 -21.33 37.66 -13.07
CA LEU A 96 -20.17 37.11 -12.34
C LEU A 96 -19.98 35.59 -12.50
N ARG A 97 -20.57 35.00 -13.54
CA ARG A 97 -20.52 33.55 -13.84
C ARG A 97 -19.13 33.01 -14.24
N GLY A 98 -18.12 33.87 -14.36
CA GLY A 98 -16.80 33.52 -14.90
C GLY A 98 -15.71 33.19 -13.86
N GLN A 99 -16.00 33.31 -12.56
CA GLN A 99 -14.93 33.28 -11.56
C GLN A 99 -15.33 32.48 -10.31
N SER A 100 -15.81 31.25 -10.50
CA SER A 100 -15.59 30.24 -9.47
C SER A 100 -14.08 29.93 -9.48
N PRO A 101 -13.29 30.42 -8.50
CA PRO A 101 -11.86 30.31 -8.58
C PRO A 101 -11.56 28.83 -8.46
N ARG A 102 -11.06 28.24 -9.54
CA ARG A 102 -10.44 26.91 -9.61
C ARG A 102 -9.86 26.58 -8.24
N LEU A 103 -10.57 25.79 -7.44
CA LEU A 103 -9.99 25.20 -6.24
C LEU A 103 -9.04 24.15 -6.77
N THR A 104 -7.88 24.67 -7.17
CA THR A 104 -6.55 24.10 -7.18
C THR A 104 -6.47 22.68 -7.73
N THR A 105 -6.18 22.59 -9.03
CA THR A 105 -5.67 21.39 -9.73
C THR A 105 -4.61 20.62 -8.90
N GLN A 106 -3.83 21.34 -8.07
CA GLN A 106 -2.89 20.72 -7.13
C GLN A 106 -3.55 19.79 -6.09
N GLN A 107 -4.73 20.11 -5.59
CA GLN A 107 -5.47 19.29 -4.62
C GLN A 107 -6.01 18.02 -5.27
N GLU A 108 -6.45 18.11 -6.52
CA GLU A 108 -6.89 16.95 -7.30
C GLU A 108 -5.72 16.00 -7.62
N ILE A 109 -4.53 16.55 -7.91
CA ILE A 109 -3.30 15.77 -8.12
C ILE A 109 -2.87 15.08 -6.83
N ILE A 110 -2.89 15.77 -5.68
CA ILE A 110 -2.50 15.17 -4.40
C ILE A 110 -3.44 14.01 -4.04
N ARG A 111 -4.74 14.16 -4.30
CA ARG A 111 -5.74 13.10 -4.05
C ARG A 111 -5.50 11.86 -4.91
N SER A 112 -5.32 12.03 -6.22
CA SER A 112 -5.07 10.91 -7.12
C SER A 112 -3.73 10.23 -6.82
N ALA A 113 -2.71 10.99 -6.42
CA ALA A 113 -1.42 10.47 -5.99
C ALA A 113 -1.54 9.63 -4.69
N LEU A 114 -2.26 10.13 -3.67
CA LEU A 114 -2.51 9.38 -2.44
C LEU A 114 -3.27 8.08 -2.70
N TYR A 115 -4.27 8.12 -3.57
CA TYR A 115 -5.02 6.93 -4.00
C TYR A 115 -4.12 5.92 -4.73
N ALA A 116 -3.28 6.38 -5.66
CA ALA A 116 -2.34 5.52 -6.39
C ALA A 116 -1.33 4.84 -5.44
N VAL A 117 -0.80 5.58 -4.46
CA VAL A 117 0.10 5.03 -3.43
C VAL A 117 -0.61 4.00 -2.56
N LEU A 118 -1.86 4.28 -2.13
CA LEU A 118 -2.64 3.35 -1.33
C LEU A 118 -2.84 2.02 -2.06
N VAL A 119 -3.28 2.08 -3.32
CA VAL A 119 -3.49 0.91 -4.18
C VAL A 119 -2.18 0.16 -4.42
N GLY A 120 -1.08 0.88 -4.65
CA GLY A 120 0.26 0.29 -4.81
C GLY A 120 0.69 -0.52 -3.57
N ILE A 121 0.46 0.02 -2.37
CA ILE A 121 0.75 -0.69 -1.11
C ILE A 121 -0.17 -1.89 -0.93
N SER A 122 -1.46 -1.79 -1.28
CA SER A 122 -2.38 -2.94 -1.24
C SER A 122 -1.91 -4.09 -2.12
N PHE A 123 -1.51 -3.81 -3.36
CA PHE A 123 -0.97 -4.85 -4.26
C PHE A 123 0.30 -5.47 -3.71
N TRP A 124 1.19 -4.68 -3.11
CA TRP A 124 2.40 -5.20 -2.49
C TRP A 124 2.10 -6.12 -1.29
N LEU A 125 1.18 -5.73 -0.40
CA LEU A 125 0.74 -6.57 0.71
C LEU A 125 0.05 -7.86 0.24
N MET A 126 -0.71 -7.79 -0.85
CA MET A 126 -1.30 -8.97 -1.49
C MET A 126 -0.22 -9.92 -2.04
N LEU A 127 0.84 -9.39 -2.67
CA LEU A 127 1.99 -10.18 -3.12
C LEU A 127 2.67 -10.87 -1.94
N VAL A 128 2.87 -10.17 -0.82
CA VAL A 128 3.40 -10.78 0.41
C VAL A 128 2.49 -11.92 0.90
N PHE A 129 1.18 -11.77 0.81
CA PHE A 129 0.24 -12.83 1.19
C PHE A 129 0.36 -14.08 0.30
N MET A 130 0.65 -13.87 -1.00
CA MET A 130 0.90 -14.95 -1.95
C MET A 130 2.24 -15.68 -1.73
N THR A 131 3.11 -15.21 -0.81
CA THR A 131 4.34 -15.94 -0.46
C THR A 131 4.09 -17.17 0.40
N TYR A 132 2.87 -17.36 0.92
CA TYR A 132 2.45 -18.48 1.79
C TYR A 132 3.34 -18.71 3.04
N ASN A 133 4.14 -17.72 3.45
CA ASN A 133 4.94 -17.78 4.67
C ASN A 133 4.10 -17.33 5.88
N GLY A 134 3.92 -18.23 6.85
CA GLY A 134 3.07 -17.98 8.02
C GLY A 134 3.48 -16.77 8.86
N TYR A 135 4.78 -16.51 9.03
CA TYR A 135 5.26 -15.37 9.84
C TYR A 135 5.03 -14.03 9.15
N LEU A 136 5.14 -13.97 7.82
CA LEU A 136 4.87 -12.75 7.06
C LEU A 136 3.37 -12.45 7.03
N MET A 137 2.53 -13.47 6.80
CA MET A 137 1.08 -13.33 6.88
C MET A 137 0.65 -12.85 8.28
N LEU A 138 1.22 -13.43 9.34
CA LEU A 138 0.95 -12.99 10.71
C LEU A 138 1.40 -11.54 10.93
N SER A 139 2.57 -11.15 10.41
CA SER A 139 3.07 -9.78 10.51
C SER A 139 2.15 -8.77 9.80
N VAL A 140 1.59 -9.12 8.63
CA VAL A 140 0.60 -8.29 7.93
C VAL A 140 -0.68 -8.15 8.75
N VAL A 141 -1.23 -9.25 9.27
CA VAL A 141 -2.47 -9.25 10.05
C VAL A 141 -2.31 -8.47 11.35
N LEU A 142 -1.21 -8.69 12.08
CA LEU A 142 -0.90 -7.93 13.30
C LEU A 142 -0.66 -6.45 12.98
N GLY A 143 0.04 -6.14 11.89
CA GLY A 143 0.28 -4.76 11.46
C GLY A 143 -1.01 -4.03 11.12
N ALA A 144 -1.91 -4.67 10.37
CA ALA A 144 -3.23 -4.13 10.07
C ALA A 144 -4.08 -3.95 11.33
N GLY A 145 -4.08 -4.92 12.24
CA GLY A 145 -4.80 -4.85 13.52
C GLY A 145 -4.29 -3.72 14.41
N VAL A 146 -2.97 -3.60 14.57
CA VAL A 146 -2.35 -2.51 15.35
C VAL A 146 -2.56 -1.16 14.68
N GLY A 147 -2.43 -1.06 13.35
CA GLY A 147 -2.71 0.16 12.60
C GLY A 147 -4.16 0.62 12.79
N HIS A 148 -5.11 -0.30 12.71
CA HIS A 148 -6.52 0.00 12.95
C HIS A 148 -6.78 0.40 14.40
N PHE A 149 -6.16 -0.26 15.38
CA PHE A 149 -6.31 0.09 16.78
C PHE A 149 -5.74 1.48 17.10
N ALA A 150 -4.52 1.78 16.63
CA ALA A 150 -3.83 3.03 16.90
C ALA A 150 -4.50 4.25 16.24
N PHE A 151 -5.03 4.09 15.02
CA PHE A 151 -5.57 5.21 14.23
C PHE A 151 -7.10 5.20 14.09
N GLY A 152 -7.76 4.08 14.33
CA GLY A 152 -9.22 3.96 14.32
C GLY A 152 -9.91 4.58 15.54
N GLN A 153 -9.19 4.76 16.65
CA GLN A 153 -9.74 5.37 17.88
C GLN A 153 -9.70 6.91 17.90
N GLY A 154 -9.00 7.56 16.96
CA GLY A 154 -8.88 9.02 16.93
C GLY A 154 -10.15 9.80 16.56
N HIS A 155 -11.23 9.13 16.17
CA HIS A 155 -12.48 9.75 15.68
C HIS A 155 -13.70 9.59 16.61
N LEU A 156 -13.53 9.03 17.82
CA LEU A 156 -14.64 8.84 18.77
C LEU A 156 -14.63 9.80 19.97
N THR A 157 -13.69 10.75 20.02
CA THR A 157 -13.48 11.64 21.19
C THR A 157 -13.67 13.13 20.92
N ALA A 158 -14.20 13.54 19.76
CA ALA A 158 -14.44 14.96 19.47
C ALA A 158 -15.89 15.32 19.05
N ASP A 159 -16.75 14.35 18.70
CA ASP A 159 -18.15 14.64 18.28
C ASP A 159 -19.21 13.88 19.10
N ARG A 160 -18.82 13.38 20.28
CA ARG A 160 -19.78 12.96 21.31
C ARG A 160 -19.69 13.84 22.55
N SER A 161 -19.36 15.11 22.36
CA SER A 161 -19.77 16.14 23.31
C SER A 161 -21.07 16.76 22.81
N ILE A 162 -22.18 16.15 23.22
CA ILE A 162 -23.42 16.86 23.60
C ILE A 162 -23.89 17.94 22.62
N GLN A 163 -24.40 17.51 21.47
CA GLN A 163 -25.45 18.26 20.78
C GLN A 163 -26.81 17.89 21.39
N CYS A 164 -27.00 18.33 22.64
CA CYS A 164 -28.30 18.51 23.26
C CYS A 164 -28.41 19.99 23.63
N HIS A 165 -28.85 20.83 22.69
CA HIS A 165 -29.68 22.00 22.95
C HIS A 165 -30.29 22.55 21.66
#